data_AF-A0AAW7YZQ6-F1
#
_entry.id   AF-A0AAW7YZQ6-F1
#
_cell.length_a   1.000
_cell.length_b   1.000
_cell.length_c   1.000
_cell.angle_alpha   90.00
_cell.angle_beta   90.00
_cell.angle_gamma   90.00
#
_symmetry.space_group_name_H-M   'P 1'
#
loop_
_entity.id
_entity.type
_entity.pdbx_description
1 polymer ?
#
loop_
_entity_poly.entity_id
_entity_poly.type
_entity_poly.pdbx_seq_one_letter_code
_entity_poly.pdbx_strand_id
1 'polypeptide(L)'
;VYNRTDATAKRWLEQYTGTQAFTPAEAAAQADVIITCVGNDQDVRAVCLGENGIMSAAKPGSILIDHTTASAELARELYSA
;
A
#
# COMPACT_ATOMS: atom_id res chain seq x y z
N VAL A 1 7.81 0.24 5.45
CA VAL A 1 7.65 1.00 4.19
C VAL A 1 7.95 0.11 3.01
N TYR A 2 7.20 0.28 1.94
CA TYR A 2 7.39 -0.41 0.67
C TYR A 2 7.48 0.62 -0.45
N ASN A 3 8.31 0.35 -1.45
CA ASN A 3 8.29 1.04 -2.73
C ASN A 3 8.66 0.02 -3.80
N ARG A 4 8.03 0.09 -4.99
CA ARG A 4 8.35 -0.81 -6.12
C ARG A 4 9.84 -0.78 -6.46
N THR A 5 10.50 0.36 -6.25
CA THR A 5 11.96 0.50 -6.39
C THR A 5 12.63 0.40 -5.01
N ASP A 6 13.36 -0.69 -4.77
CA ASP A 6 14.07 -0.97 -3.51
C ASP A 6 14.94 0.20 -3.01
N ALA A 7 15.69 0.84 -3.91
CA ALA A 7 16.56 1.97 -3.57
C ALA A 7 15.79 3.17 -2.97
N THR A 8 14.51 3.36 -3.34
CA THR A 8 13.68 4.43 -2.78
C THR A 8 13.31 4.14 -1.33
N ALA A 9 12.94 2.89 -1.02
CA ALA A 9 12.62 2.48 0.34
C ALA A 9 13.87 2.54 1.25
N LYS A 10 15.03 2.12 0.74
CA LYS A 10 16.31 2.23 1.47
C LYS A 10 16.66 3.67 1.80
N ARG A 11 16.59 4.57 0.82
CA ARG A 11 16.84 6.01 1.04
C ARG A 11 15.89 6.63 2.06
N TRP A 12 14.63 6.22 2.07
CA TRP A 12 13.67 6.67 3.08
C TRP A 12 14.13 6.28 4.50
N LEU A 13 14.60 5.05 4.67
CA LEU A 13 15.05 4.53 5.97
C LEU A 13 16.41 5.09 6.43
N GLU A 14 17.17 5.75 5.56
CA GLU A 14 18.34 6.55 5.97
C GLU A 14 17.93 7.78 6.78
N GLN A 15 16.71 8.27 6.59
CA GLN A 15 16.20 9.50 7.22
C GLN A 15 15.18 9.23 8.33
N TYR A 16 14.40 8.14 8.21
CA TYR A 16 13.29 7.86 9.09
C TYR A 16 13.37 6.44 9.68
N THR A 17 12.92 6.29 10.93
CA THR A 17 12.85 4.98 11.57
C THR A 17 11.72 4.13 10.98
N GLY A 18 12.00 2.86 10.72
CA GLY A 18 11.02 1.89 10.26
C GLY A 18 11.67 0.63 9.72
N THR A 19 10.87 -0.21 9.10
CA THR A 19 11.32 -1.47 8.48
C THR A 19 10.94 -1.47 7.01
N GLN A 20 11.82 -1.98 6.15
CA GLN A 20 11.52 -2.20 4.75
C GLN A 20 10.69 -3.47 4.58
N ALA A 21 9.72 -3.41 3.68
CA ALA A 21 9.00 -4.58 3.16
C ALA A 21 9.25 -4.69 1.64
N PHE A 22 9.14 -5.91 1.11
CA PHE A 22 9.40 -6.21 -0.30
C PHE A 22 8.12 -6.40 -1.10
N THR A 23 6.97 -6.49 -0.43
CA THR A 23 5.64 -6.48 -1.05
C THR A 23 4.68 -5.55 -0.29
N PRO A 24 3.59 -5.07 -0.94
CA PRO A 24 2.50 -4.38 -0.24
C PRO A 24 1.88 -5.24 0.87
N ALA A 25 1.69 -6.54 0.65
CA ALA A 25 1.21 -7.49 1.64
C ALA A 25 2.09 -7.51 2.91
N GLU A 26 3.41 -7.65 2.75
CA GLU A 26 4.36 -7.62 3.87
C GLU A 26 4.30 -6.30 4.64
N ALA A 27 4.16 -5.17 3.92
CA ALA A 27 4.04 -3.86 4.56
C ALA A 27 2.74 -3.72 5.37
N ALA A 28 1.66 -4.38 4.93
CA ALA A 28 0.34 -4.31 5.53
C ALA A 28 0.11 -5.31 6.68
N ALA A 29 0.81 -6.45 6.66
CA ALA A 29 0.52 -7.60 7.53
C ALA A 29 0.46 -7.28 9.03
N GLN A 30 1.26 -6.33 9.49
CA GLN A 30 1.32 -5.93 10.91
C GLN A 30 0.81 -4.51 11.15
N ALA A 31 0.30 -3.82 10.12
CA ALA A 31 -0.15 -2.44 10.23
C ALA A 31 -1.64 -2.33 10.61
N ASP A 32 -1.94 -1.45 11.56
CA ASP A 32 -3.33 -1.08 11.89
C ASP A 32 -3.84 0.04 10.97
N VAL A 33 -2.93 0.87 10.45
CA VAL A 33 -3.20 1.92 9.48
C VAL A 33 -2.21 1.80 8.32
N ILE A 34 -2.73 1.74 7.10
CA ILE A 34 -1.97 1.55 5.86
C ILE A 34 -2.21 2.78 4.99
N ILE A 35 -1.14 3.42 4.53
CA ILE A 35 -1.20 4.64 3.72
C ILE A 35 -0.56 4.38 2.37
N THR A 36 -1.26 4.71 1.28
CA THR A 36 -0.76 4.60 -0.09
C THR A 36 -0.70 5.96 -0.77
N CYS A 37 0.28 6.15 -1.65
CA CYS A 37 0.39 7.30 -2.54
C CYS A 37 1.20 6.84 -3.76
N VAL A 38 0.50 6.53 -4.84
CA VAL A 38 1.08 5.93 -6.05
C VAL A 38 0.70 6.74 -7.30
N GLY A 39 0.97 6.21 -8.49
CA GLY A 39 0.91 6.98 -9.73
C GLY A 39 -0.51 7.22 -10.27
N ASN A 40 -1.34 6.19 -10.30
CA ASN A 40 -2.69 6.22 -10.89
C ASN A 40 -3.56 5.05 -10.41
N ASP A 41 -4.78 4.96 -10.92
CA ASP A 41 -5.73 3.89 -10.60
C ASP A 41 -5.19 2.47 -10.75
N GLN A 42 -4.41 2.19 -11.79
CA GLN A 42 -3.86 0.86 -12.01
C GLN A 42 -2.77 0.52 -10.99
N ASP A 43 -1.94 1.49 -10.64
CA ASP A 43 -0.97 1.31 -9.56
C ASP A 43 -1.69 1.05 -8.22
N VAL A 44 -2.79 1.76 -7.92
CA VAL A 44 -3.58 1.53 -6.70
C VAL A 44 -4.18 0.12 -6.69
N ARG A 45 -4.81 -0.32 -7.81
CA ARG A 45 -5.31 -1.70 -7.91
C ARG A 45 -4.20 -2.72 -7.70
N ALA A 46 -3.04 -2.53 -8.32
CA ALA A 46 -1.93 -3.46 -8.22
C ALA A 46 -1.44 -3.60 -6.77
N VAL A 47 -1.31 -2.48 -6.04
CA VAL A 47 -0.85 -2.54 -4.64
C VAL A 47 -1.93 -3.00 -3.66
N CYS A 48 -3.22 -2.80 -3.97
CA CYS A 48 -4.31 -3.20 -3.08
C CYS A 48 -4.78 -4.63 -3.33
N LEU A 49 -5.06 -4.98 -4.59
CA LEU A 49 -5.79 -6.20 -5.00
C LEU A 49 -4.91 -7.23 -5.72
N GLY A 50 -3.64 -6.91 -6.00
CA GLY A 50 -2.70 -7.87 -6.60
C GLY A 50 -2.47 -9.09 -5.69
N GLU A 51 -1.85 -10.14 -6.23
CA GLU A 51 -1.55 -11.39 -5.51
C GLU A 51 -0.82 -11.14 -4.16
N ASN A 52 0.15 -10.21 -4.17
CA ASN A 52 0.87 -9.76 -2.98
C ASN A 52 0.43 -8.35 -2.55
N GLY A 53 -0.83 -8.01 -2.77
CA GLY A 53 -1.44 -6.73 -2.45
C GLY A 53 -1.77 -6.56 -0.97
N ILE A 54 -2.16 -5.36 -0.59
CA ILE A 54 -2.53 -5.01 0.79
C ILE A 54 -3.66 -5.91 1.31
N MET A 55 -4.69 -6.16 0.50
CA MET A 55 -5.88 -6.89 0.93
C MET A 55 -5.62 -8.37 1.22
N SER A 56 -4.53 -8.96 0.71
CA SER A 56 -4.21 -10.37 0.99
C SER A 56 -3.59 -10.61 2.37
N ALA A 57 -3.14 -9.55 3.06
CA ALA A 57 -2.47 -9.66 4.36
C ALA A 57 -2.94 -8.65 5.42
N ALA A 58 -3.70 -7.62 5.07
CA ALA A 58 -4.20 -6.64 6.02
C ALA A 58 -5.03 -7.30 7.13
N LYS A 59 -4.84 -6.84 8.37
CA LYS A 59 -5.58 -7.35 9.53
C LYS A 59 -7.05 -6.89 9.44
N PRO A 60 -8.01 -7.73 9.87
CA PRO A 60 -9.39 -7.28 10.06
C PRO A 60 -9.43 -6.05 10.98
N GLY A 61 -10.13 -5.00 10.54
CA GLY A 61 -10.22 -3.73 11.26
C GLY A 61 -9.10 -2.73 10.95
N SER A 62 -8.12 -3.07 10.11
CA SER A 62 -7.15 -2.10 9.61
C SER A 62 -7.81 -0.99 8.77
N ILE A 63 -7.20 0.19 8.76
CA ILE A 63 -7.65 1.35 7.97
C ILE A 63 -6.71 1.54 6.78
N LEU A 64 -7.25 1.50 5.57
CA LEU A 64 -6.54 1.88 4.34
C LEU A 64 -6.86 3.34 3.98
N ILE A 65 -5.83 4.16 3.83
CA ILE A 65 -5.93 5.57 3.41
C ILE A 65 -5.13 5.74 2.11
N ASP A 66 -5.82 5.95 1.00
CA ASP A 66 -5.18 6.25 -0.28
C ASP A 66 -5.14 7.76 -0.53
N HIS A 67 -3.92 8.29 -0.69
CA HIS A 67 -3.64 9.69 -1.02
C HIS A 67 -3.40 9.89 -2.52
N THR A 68 -3.56 8.85 -3.33
CA THR A 68 -3.41 8.95 -4.78
C THR A 68 -4.54 9.80 -5.36
N THR A 69 -4.20 10.70 -6.28
CA THR A 69 -5.21 11.33 -7.13
C THR A 69 -5.75 10.29 -8.10
N ALA A 70 -6.80 9.58 -7.69
CA ALA A 70 -7.40 8.47 -8.40
C ALA A 70 -8.89 8.72 -8.71
N SER A 71 -9.50 7.85 -9.53
CA SER A 71 -10.92 7.94 -9.84
C SER A 71 -11.81 7.58 -8.64
N ALA A 72 -13.00 8.16 -8.62
CA ALA A 72 -14.03 7.80 -7.64
C ALA A 72 -14.59 6.37 -7.86
N GLU A 73 -14.46 5.82 -9.07
CA GLU A 73 -14.87 4.44 -9.37
C GLU A 73 -13.96 3.46 -8.63
N LEU A 74 -12.64 3.65 -8.72
CA LEU A 74 -11.68 2.84 -8.00
C LEU A 74 -11.90 2.87 -6.49
N ALA A 75 -12.18 4.03 -5.90
CA ALA A 75 -12.47 4.11 -4.47
C ALA A 75 -13.67 3.24 -4.05
N ARG A 76 -14.71 3.16 -4.90
CA ARG A 76 -15.88 2.30 -4.66
C ARG A 76 -15.56 0.82 -4.90
N GLU A 77 -14.78 0.52 -5.93
CA GLU A 77 -14.27 -0.83 -6.21
C GLU A 77 -13.52 -1.38 -4.99
N LEU A 78 -12.56 -0.63 -4.45
CA LEU A 78 -11.78 -1.01 -3.26
C LEU A 78 -12.64 -1.15 -2.01
N TYR A 79 -13.68 -0.34 -1.85
CA TYR A 79 -14.61 -0.46 -0.72
C TYR A 79 -15.47 -1.74 -0.79
N SER A 80 -15.73 -2.24 -2.00
CA SER A 80 -16.56 -3.43 -2.24
C SER A 80 -15.79 -4.75 -2.29
N ALA A 81 -14.46 -4.68 -2.41
CA ALA A 81 -13.55 -5.83 -2.46
C ALA A 81 -13.33 -6.43 -1.07
#